data_AF-A0A951JYM6-F1
#
_entry.id   AF-A0A951JYM6-F1
#
_cell.length_a   1.000
_cell.length_b   1.000
_cell.length_c   1.000
_cell.angle_alpha   90.00
_cell.angle_beta   90.00
_cell.angle_gamma   90.00
#
_symmetry.space_group_name_H-M   'P 1'
#
loop_
_entity.id
_entity.type
_entity.pdbx_description
1 polymer ?
#
loop_
_entity_poly.entity_id
_entity_poly.type
_entity_poly.pdbx_seq_one_letter_code
_entity_poly.pdbx_strand_id
1 'polypeptide(L)'
;MSEVVGAAHSGADVALELAATRPTILAGHRTGQMPFRLDGPFIRFAAPVARFATTKIVSLGTPIGRKVKGKIRAGGGPLIDPRVEDLEEAGVEWIEERTTGVQDGRPMLANGQVLDVANVVWCTGFHHDFSWIELDIVGEDGWPLEDRGVVPSESGLYFMGLVFQSSFASMLLHGVGRDARHVANHIARRVAATV
;
A
#
# COMPACT_ATOMS: atom_id res chain seq x y z
N MET A 1 -11.71 -16.75 19.24
CA MET A 1 -12.04 -15.93 18.07
C MET A 1 -11.05 -14.77 17.98
N SER A 2 -10.63 -14.38 16.77
CA SER A 2 -9.75 -13.20 16.54
C SER A 2 -10.39 -12.27 15.50
N GLU A 3 -10.15 -10.98 15.64
CA GLU A 3 -10.55 -9.96 14.65
C GLU A 3 -9.30 -9.45 13.92
N VAL A 4 -9.39 -9.34 12.61
CA VAL A 4 -8.41 -8.66 11.76
C VAL A 4 -9.06 -7.38 11.23
N VAL A 5 -8.46 -6.23 11.52
CA VAL A 5 -9.02 -4.92 11.14
C VAL A 5 -8.28 -4.34 9.95
N GLY A 6 -9.00 -4.09 8.86
CA GLY A 6 -8.47 -3.55 7.61
C GLY A 6 -8.47 -4.59 6.49
N ALA A 7 -9.44 -4.52 5.58
CA ALA A 7 -9.70 -5.55 4.58
C ALA A 7 -9.00 -5.34 3.22
N ALA A 8 -7.76 -4.82 3.26
CA ALA A 8 -6.86 -4.79 2.10
C ALA A 8 -5.97 -6.05 2.07
N HIS A 9 -4.94 -6.09 1.22
CA HIS A 9 -4.07 -7.27 1.02
C HIS A 9 -3.61 -7.91 2.33
N SER A 10 -2.89 -7.16 3.18
CA SER A 10 -2.33 -7.73 4.42
C SER A 10 -3.39 -8.24 5.38
N GLY A 11 -4.54 -7.58 5.51
CA GLY A 11 -5.60 -8.07 6.39
C GLY A 11 -6.30 -9.30 5.83
N ALA A 12 -6.45 -9.39 4.50
CA ALA A 12 -6.96 -10.58 3.85
C ALA A 12 -6.00 -11.77 4.02
N ASP A 13 -4.70 -11.59 3.76
CA ASP A 13 -3.65 -12.61 3.99
C ASP A 13 -3.65 -13.10 5.44
N VAL A 14 -3.61 -12.17 6.40
CA VAL A 14 -3.59 -12.50 7.84
C VAL A 14 -4.88 -13.19 8.27
N ALA A 15 -6.04 -12.74 7.78
CA ALA A 15 -7.31 -13.38 8.11
C ALA A 15 -7.36 -14.83 7.59
N LEU A 16 -6.88 -15.05 6.37
CA LEU A 16 -6.79 -16.38 5.77
C LEU A 16 -5.85 -17.29 6.58
N GLU A 17 -4.68 -16.79 6.98
CA GLU A 17 -3.72 -17.55 7.79
C GLU A 17 -4.28 -17.91 9.17
N LEU A 18 -4.94 -16.96 9.84
CA LEU A 18 -5.55 -17.19 11.15
C LEU A 18 -6.71 -18.18 11.07
N ALA A 19 -7.53 -18.12 10.02
CA ALA A 19 -8.67 -19.02 9.81
C ALA A 19 -8.26 -20.50 9.80
N ALA A 20 -7.03 -20.82 9.41
CA ALA A 20 -6.51 -22.19 9.45
C ALA A 20 -6.44 -22.79 10.88
N THR A 21 -6.43 -21.97 11.93
CA THR A 21 -6.28 -22.43 13.32
C THR A 21 -7.35 -21.93 14.28
N ARG A 22 -8.12 -20.89 13.93
CA ARG A 22 -9.11 -20.29 14.83
C ARG A 22 -10.22 -19.56 14.06
N PRO A 23 -11.43 -19.44 14.66
CA PRO A 23 -12.48 -18.56 14.13
C PRO A 23 -11.97 -17.12 14.00
N THR A 24 -12.17 -16.55 12.82
CA THR A 24 -11.58 -15.26 12.42
C THR A 24 -12.62 -14.36 11.76
N ILE A 25 -12.69 -13.12 12.23
CA ILE A 25 -13.48 -12.04 11.64
C ILE A 25 -12.53 -11.12 10.87
N LEU A 26 -12.87 -10.75 9.64
CA LEU A 26 -12.23 -9.68 8.89
C LEU A 26 -13.13 -8.45 8.87
N ALA A 27 -12.73 -7.38 9.55
CA ALA A 27 -13.47 -6.13 9.64
C ALA A 27 -12.94 -5.08 8.65
N GLY A 28 -13.80 -4.55 7.78
CA GLY A 28 -13.47 -3.44 6.88
C GLY A 28 -14.16 -3.52 5.52
N HIS A 29 -14.21 -2.36 4.85
CA HIS A 29 -14.91 -2.20 3.57
C HIS A 29 -14.26 -3.03 2.45
N ARG A 30 -15.08 -3.58 1.56
CA ARG A 30 -14.61 -4.26 0.35
C ARG A 30 -14.10 -3.24 -0.67
N THR A 31 -12.83 -3.33 -1.06
CA THR A 31 -12.21 -2.45 -2.08
C THR A 31 -12.32 -2.99 -3.51
N GLY A 32 -13.10 -4.06 -3.70
CA GLY A 32 -13.14 -4.85 -4.93
C GLY A 32 -12.01 -5.87 -5.01
N GLN A 33 -12.03 -6.72 -6.04
CA GLN A 33 -11.02 -7.74 -6.27
C GLN A 33 -10.61 -7.81 -7.74
N MET A 34 -9.40 -8.33 -7.99
CA MET A 34 -8.91 -8.57 -9.34
C MET A 34 -9.74 -9.68 -10.03
N PRO A 35 -10.12 -9.49 -11.30
CA PRO A 35 -11.00 -10.44 -11.99
C PRO A 35 -10.33 -11.79 -12.31
N PHE A 36 -9.01 -11.89 -12.18
CA PHE A 36 -8.22 -13.10 -12.44
C PHE A 36 -7.23 -13.36 -11.30
N ARG A 37 -6.86 -14.64 -11.10
CA ARG A 37 -5.79 -15.02 -10.17
C ARG A 37 -4.41 -14.79 -10.78
N LEU A 38 -3.41 -14.53 -9.94
CA LEU A 38 -2.02 -14.31 -10.36
C LEU A 38 -1.20 -15.60 -10.50
N ASP A 39 -1.66 -16.73 -9.98
CA ASP A 39 -1.00 -18.05 -10.06
C ASP A 39 -1.30 -18.80 -11.37
N GLY A 40 -2.34 -18.39 -12.10
CA GLY A 40 -2.76 -19.02 -13.35
C GLY A 40 -1.85 -18.75 -14.56
N PRO A 41 -1.95 -19.56 -15.64
CA PRO A 41 -1.08 -19.44 -16.83
C PRO A 41 -1.19 -18.09 -17.55
N PHE A 42 -2.31 -17.37 -17.36
CA PHE A 42 -2.55 -16.03 -17.91
C PHE A 42 -1.52 -15.00 -17.41
N ILE A 43 -0.94 -15.19 -16.23
CA ILE A 43 0.02 -14.23 -15.65
C ILE A 43 1.25 -14.02 -16.52
N ARG A 44 1.69 -15.04 -17.27
CA ARG A 44 2.86 -14.94 -18.16
C ARG A 44 2.65 -13.91 -19.28
N PHE A 45 1.40 -13.72 -19.70
CA PHE A 45 1.02 -12.72 -20.70
C PHE A 45 0.69 -11.38 -20.06
N ALA A 46 0.00 -11.38 -18.91
CA ALA A 46 -0.41 -10.16 -18.23
C ALA A 46 0.76 -9.43 -17.56
N ALA A 47 1.73 -10.13 -16.99
CA ALA A 47 2.81 -9.54 -16.19
C ALA A 47 3.70 -8.56 -16.99
N PRO A 48 4.16 -8.86 -18.21
CA PRO A 48 4.90 -7.88 -19.02
C PRO A 48 4.07 -6.63 -19.33
N VAL A 49 2.79 -6.80 -19.63
CA VAL A 49 1.85 -5.70 -19.92
C VAL A 49 1.61 -4.85 -18.68
N ALA A 50 1.35 -5.47 -17.54
CA ALA A 50 1.17 -4.79 -16.26
C ALA A 50 2.45 -4.05 -15.85
N ARG A 51 3.62 -4.66 -16.01
CA ARG A 51 4.92 -4.02 -15.76
C ARG A 51 5.11 -2.80 -16.65
N PHE A 52 4.79 -2.90 -17.94
CA PHE A 52 4.85 -1.77 -18.85
C PHE A 52 3.88 -0.66 -18.42
N ALA A 53 2.62 -1.00 -18.15
CA ALA A 53 1.60 -0.06 -17.75
C ALA A 53 1.99 0.69 -16.46
N THR A 54 2.37 -0.03 -15.41
CA THR A 54 2.75 0.53 -14.09
C THR A 54 4.03 1.35 -14.12
N THR A 55 4.98 1.04 -15.02
CA THR A 55 6.26 1.76 -15.11
C THR A 55 6.23 2.93 -16.10
N LYS A 56 5.44 2.84 -17.19
CA LYS A 56 5.49 3.79 -18.31
C LYS A 56 4.22 4.60 -18.46
N ILE A 57 3.05 3.96 -18.40
CA ILE A 57 1.76 4.62 -18.61
C ILE A 57 1.33 5.34 -17.33
N VAL A 58 1.34 4.64 -16.20
CA VAL A 58 0.98 5.20 -14.89
C VAL A 58 2.22 5.81 -14.25
N SER A 59 2.74 6.86 -14.89
CA SER A 59 3.95 7.57 -14.47
C SER A 59 3.75 9.07 -14.41
N LEU A 60 4.58 9.78 -13.64
CA LEU A 60 4.51 11.25 -13.54
C LEU A 60 4.79 11.95 -14.89
N GLY A 61 5.42 11.24 -15.82
CA GLY A 61 5.63 11.70 -17.19
C GLY A 61 4.36 11.76 -18.04
N THR A 62 3.25 11.14 -17.62
CA THR A 62 2.00 11.13 -18.39
C THR A 62 0.88 11.90 -17.67
N PRO A 63 -0.09 12.46 -18.42
CA PRO A 63 -1.28 13.07 -17.81
C PRO A 63 -2.10 12.08 -16.95
N ILE A 64 -2.19 10.82 -17.39
CA ILE A 64 -2.91 9.76 -16.68
C ILE A 64 -2.29 9.54 -15.30
N GLY A 65 -0.97 9.34 -15.23
CA GLY A 65 -0.27 9.11 -13.97
C GLY A 65 -0.39 10.29 -13.02
N ARG A 66 -0.24 11.53 -13.52
CA ARG A 66 -0.44 12.75 -12.70
C ARG A 66 -1.86 12.85 -12.13
N LYS A 67 -2.88 12.47 -12.91
CA LYS A 67 -4.29 12.49 -12.47
C LYS A 67 -4.59 11.46 -11.38
N VAL A 68 -4.01 10.26 -11.47
CA VAL A 68 -4.33 9.17 -10.52
C VAL A 68 -3.45 9.17 -9.26
N LYS A 69 -2.31 9.89 -9.27
CA LYS A 69 -1.35 9.97 -8.15
C LYS A 69 -2.03 10.24 -6.80
N GLY A 70 -2.83 11.30 -6.71
CA GLY A 70 -3.48 11.70 -5.46
C GLY A 70 -4.43 10.63 -4.91
N LYS A 71 -5.24 10.02 -5.80
CA LYS A 71 -6.15 8.94 -5.42
C LYS A 71 -5.42 7.70 -4.89
N ILE A 72 -4.31 7.32 -5.54
CA ILE A 72 -3.53 6.14 -5.12
C ILE A 72 -2.77 6.42 -3.82
N ARG A 73 -2.22 7.63 -3.64
CA ARG A 73 -1.57 8.01 -2.38
C ARG A 73 -2.56 8.04 -1.20
N ALA A 74 -3.83 8.29 -1.46
CA ALA A 74 -4.87 8.39 -0.43
C ALA A 74 -5.61 7.07 -0.11
N GLY A 75 -5.36 5.96 -0.82
CA GLY A 75 -6.20 4.76 -0.67
C GLY A 75 -5.58 3.44 -1.11
N GLY A 76 -6.24 2.35 -0.72
CA GLY A 76 -5.87 0.99 -1.10
C GLY A 76 -6.37 0.58 -2.49
N GLY A 77 -5.65 -0.32 -3.13
CA GLY A 77 -6.08 -0.98 -4.37
C GLY A 77 -7.13 -2.08 -4.12
N PRO A 78 -7.69 -2.66 -5.19
CA PRO A 78 -8.50 -3.86 -5.07
C PRO A 78 -7.64 -5.03 -4.58
N LEU A 79 -8.26 -6.01 -3.93
CA LEU A 79 -7.59 -7.26 -3.55
C LEU A 79 -7.04 -7.98 -4.79
N ILE A 80 -5.80 -8.44 -4.68
CA ILE A 80 -5.07 -9.13 -5.72
C ILE A 80 -5.10 -10.63 -5.40
N ASP A 81 -4.64 -10.95 -4.19
CA ASP A 81 -4.68 -12.24 -3.52
C ASP A 81 -4.70 -11.93 -1.99
N PRO A 82 -5.28 -12.79 -1.14
CA PRO A 82 -6.22 -13.86 -1.47
C PRO A 82 -7.51 -13.32 -2.08
N ARG A 83 -8.33 -14.19 -2.69
CA ARG A 83 -9.62 -13.81 -3.25
C ARG A 83 -10.69 -13.82 -2.17
N VAL A 84 -11.82 -13.14 -2.43
CA VAL A 84 -12.99 -13.22 -1.55
C VAL A 84 -13.43 -14.68 -1.38
N GLU A 85 -13.39 -15.46 -2.45
CA GLU A 85 -13.73 -16.88 -2.44
C GLU A 85 -12.83 -17.69 -1.49
N ASP A 86 -11.52 -17.41 -1.46
CA ASP A 86 -10.57 -18.12 -0.58
C ASP A 86 -10.87 -17.84 0.90
N LEU A 87 -11.27 -16.61 1.22
CA LEU A 87 -11.67 -16.21 2.57
C LEU A 87 -12.98 -16.88 2.99
N GLU A 88 -13.97 -16.94 2.09
CA GLU A 88 -15.25 -17.62 2.32
C GLU A 88 -15.06 -19.13 2.53
N GLU A 89 -14.25 -19.78 1.69
CA GLU A 89 -13.92 -21.21 1.81
C GLU A 89 -13.18 -21.53 3.12
N ALA A 90 -12.32 -20.62 3.58
CA ALA A 90 -11.64 -20.73 4.87
C ALA A 90 -12.56 -20.45 6.08
N GLY A 91 -13.80 -20.03 5.86
CA GLY A 91 -14.75 -19.70 6.92
C GLY A 91 -14.45 -18.37 7.63
N VAL A 92 -13.78 -17.43 6.97
CA VAL A 92 -13.57 -16.07 7.48
C VAL A 92 -14.92 -15.33 7.45
N GLU A 93 -15.34 -14.81 8.60
CA GLU A 93 -16.51 -13.95 8.68
C GLU A 93 -16.12 -12.52 8.30
N TRP A 94 -16.61 -12.03 7.16
CA TRP A 94 -16.31 -10.66 6.72
C TRP A 94 -17.41 -9.69 7.13
N ILE A 95 -17.05 -8.71 7.96
CA ILE A 95 -17.93 -7.61 8.37
C ILE A 95 -17.45 -6.31 7.72
N GLU A 96 -18.32 -5.62 6.97
CA GLU A 96 -17.93 -4.39 6.26
C GLU A 96 -17.82 -3.15 7.17
N GLU A 97 -18.37 -3.23 8.38
CA GLU A 97 -18.28 -2.19 9.39
C GLU A 97 -16.84 -1.98 9.86
N ARG A 98 -16.53 -0.72 10.19
CA ARG A 98 -15.22 -0.37 10.76
C ARG A 98 -15.25 -0.58 12.26
N THR A 99 -14.17 -1.11 12.81
CA THR A 99 -13.88 -1.03 14.25
C THR A 99 -13.54 0.41 14.60
N THR A 100 -14.33 1.03 15.49
CA THR A 100 -14.25 2.47 15.83
C THR A 100 -14.04 2.74 17.30
N GLY A 101 -14.20 1.75 18.17
CA GLY A 101 -14.05 1.94 19.60
C GLY A 101 -13.83 0.65 20.37
N VAL A 102 -13.93 0.77 21.69
CA VAL A 102 -13.79 -0.34 22.63
C VAL A 102 -14.89 -0.21 23.69
N GLN A 103 -15.57 -1.31 24.00
CA GLN A 103 -16.54 -1.42 25.09
C GLN A 103 -16.18 -2.63 25.96
N ASP A 104 -15.98 -2.40 27.27
CA ASP A 104 -15.63 -3.45 28.24
C ASP A 104 -14.40 -4.29 27.82
N GLY A 105 -13.40 -3.64 27.22
CA GLY A 105 -12.18 -4.29 26.73
C GLY A 105 -12.33 -5.03 25.40
N ARG A 106 -13.50 -4.96 24.75
CA ARG A 106 -13.80 -5.60 23.47
C ARG A 106 -13.97 -4.57 22.35
N PRO A 107 -13.59 -4.90 21.10
CA PRO A 107 -13.74 -4.00 19.97
C PRO A 107 -15.21 -3.74 19.63
N MET A 108 -15.51 -2.47 19.33
CA MET A 108 -16.83 -1.99 18.95
C MET A 108 -16.81 -1.50 17.50
N LEU A 109 -17.75 -1.99 16.71
CA LEU A 109 -17.97 -1.60 15.32
C LEU A 109 -18.75 -0.28 15.22
N ALA A 110 -18.69 0.37 14.06
CA ALA A 110 -19.32 1.66 13.81
C ALA A 110 -20.84 1.66 13.99
N ASN A 111 -21.49 0.51 13.78
CA ASN A 111 -22.92 0.31 14.01
C ASN A 111 -23.29 0.04 15.50
N GLY A 112 -22.31 0.05 16.41
CA GLY A 112 -22.49 -0.22 17.84
C GLY A 112 -22.41 -1.70 18.23
N GLN A 113 -22.24 -2.62 17.29
CA GLN A 113 -22.01 -4.04 17.59
C GLN A 113 -20.67 -4.21 18.32
N VAL A 114 -20.67 -4.93 19.43
CA VAL A 114 -19.46 -5.29 20.18
C VAL A 114 -19.09 -6.72 19.83
N LEU A 115 -17.84 -6.95 19.40
CA LEU A 115 -17.36 -8.28 19.03
C LEU A 115 -16.73 -8.99 20.22
N ASP A 116 -17.09 -10.25 20.43
CA ASP A 116 -16.54 -11.09 21.49
C ASP A 116 -15.28 -11.83 21.01
N VAL A 117 -14.18 -11.09 20.89
CA VAL A 117 -12.89 -11.60 20.40
C VAL A 117 -11.80 -11.47 21.46
N ALA A 118 -10.85 -12.41 21.44
CA ALA A 118 -9.74 -12.43 22.39
C ALA A 118 -8.52 -11.63 21.91
N ASN A 119 -8.39 -11.44 20.59
CA ASN A 119 -7.27 -10.75 19.96
C ASN A 119 -7.77 -9.89 18.80
N VAL A 120 -7.12 -8.73 18.62
CA VAL A 120 -7.31 -7.84 17.48
C VAL A 120 -5.97 -7.69 16.76
N VAL A 121 -5.95 -7.88 15.44
CA VAL A 121 -4.78 -7.67 14.59
C VAL A 121 -5.04 -6.47 13.69
N TRP A 122 -4.22 -5.42 13.83
CA TRP A 122 -4.38 -4.18 13.08
C TRP A 122 -3.65 -4.24 11.75
N CYS A 123 -4.41 -4.39 10.66
CA CYS A 123 -3.96 -4.36 9.28
C CYS A 123 -4.42 -3.07 8.57
N THR A 124 -4.39 -1.95 9.28
CA THR A 124 -4.93 -0.65 8.83
C THR A 124 -3.95 0.18 7.99
N GLY A 125 -2.82 -0.40 7.59
CA GLY A 125 -1.76 0.27 6.82
C GLY A 125 -0.75 1.03 7.70
N PHE A 126 0.06 1.85 7.05
CA PHE A 126 1.14 2.60 7.67
C PHE A 126 1.11 4.06 7.22
N HIS A 127 1.68 4.94 8.03
CA HIS A 127 1.94 6.33 7.67
C HIS A 127 3.44 6.55 7.52
N HIS A 128 3.83 7.53 6.71
CA HIS A 128 5.21 7.99 6.68
C HIS A 128 5.47 8.89 7.89
N ASP A 129 6.55 8.62 8.61
CA ASP A 129 7.03 9.49 9.67
C ASP A 129 8.30 10.23 9.20
N PHE A 130 8.12 11.51 8.87
CA PHE A 130 9.19 12.42 8.51
C PHE A 130 9.49 13.44 9.63
N SER A 131 8.90 13.30 10.81
CA SER A 131 9.02 14.28 11.91
C SER A 131 10.45 14.45 12.43
N TRP A 132 11.30 13.45 12.21
CA TRP A 132 12.72 13.47 12.57
C TRP A 132 13.59 14.25 11.56
N ILE A 133 13.05 14.66 10.41
CA ILE A 133 13.73 15.49 9.41
C ILE A 133 13.32 16.94 9.64
N GLU A 134 14.13 17.70 10.36
CA GLU A 134 13.87 19.10 10.73
C GLU A 134 14.10 20.08 9.56
N LEU A 135 13.43 19.87 8.42
CA LEU A 135 13.51 20.69 7.21
C LEU A 135 12.11 20.90 6.62
N ASP A 136 11.91 22.01 5.89
CA ASP A 136 10.64 22.30 5.22
C ASP A 136 10.54 21.54 3.87
N ILE A 137 10.36 20.22 3.98
CA ILE A 137 10.46 19.27 2.86
C ILE A 137 9.24 18.39 2.70
N VAL A 138 8.19 18.58 3.49
CA VAL A 138 6.94 17.81 3.43
C VAL A 138 5.83 18.73 2.92
N GLY A 139 5.15 18.31 1.86
CA GLY A 139 4.04 19.07 1.30
C GLY A 139 2.76 18.93 2.13
N GLU A 140 1.74 19.74 1.79
CA GLU A 140 0.41 19.68 2.41
C GLU A 140 -0.27 18.31 2.27
N ASP A 141 0.13 17.50 1.27
CA ASP A 141 -0.37 16.14 1.07
C ASP A 141 0.29 15.10 1.99
N GLY A 142 1.24 15.52 2.85
CA GLY A 142 1.99 14.66 3.76
C GLY A 142 3.12 13.88 3.08
N TRP A 143 3.42 14.15 1.81
CA TRP A 143 4.51 13.51 1.07
C TRP A 143 5.71 14.44 0.93
N PRO A 144 6.93 13.89 0.76
CA PRO A 144 8.09 14.72 0.53
C PRO A 144 7.99 15.53 -0.77
N LEU A 145 8.49 16.76 -0.73
CA LEU A 145 8.69 17.66 -1.86
C LEU A 145 9.93 17.20 -2.64
N GLU A 146 9.75 16.16 -3.45
CA GLU A 146 10.80 15.54 -4.26
C GLU A 146 10.49 15.54 -5.75
N ASP A 147 11.55 15.58 -6.57
CA ASP A 147 11.50 15.23 -7.99
C ASP A 147 12.32 13.95 -8.23
N ARG A 148 11.61 12.83 -8.41
CA ARG A 148 12.17 11.49 -8.64
C ARG A 148 13.14 11.01 -7.57
N GLY A 149 12.96 11.46 -6.35
CA GLY A 149 13.74 11.15 -5.16
C GLY A 149 14.76 12.21 -4.80
N VAL A 150 14.90 13.28 -5.59
CA VAL A 150 15.80 14.40 -5.26
C VAL A 150 15.00 15.50 -4.59
N VAL A 151 15.46 16.01 -3.44
CA VAL A 151 14.82 17.15 -2.78
C VAL A 151 15.43 18.44 -3.35
N PRO A 152 14.66 19.28 -4.09
CA PRO A 152 15.25 20.44 -4.77
C PRO A 152 15.69 21.56 -3.82
N SER A 153 14.99 21.74 -2.69
CA SER A 153 15.33 22.73 -1.67
C SER A 153 16.56 22.34 -0.85
N GLU A 154 16.80 21.03 -0.67
CA GLU A 154 17.81 20.52 0.26
C GLU A 154 18.87 19.69 -0.45
N SER A 155 19.94 20.39 -0.79
CA SER A 155 21.08 19.89 -1.53
C SER A 155 21.75 18.71 -0.81
N GLY A 156 21.49 17.48 -1.25
CA GLY A 156 22.09 16.26 -0.69
C GLY A 156 21.09 15.36 0.03
N LEU A 157 19.84 15.79 0.16
CA LEU A 157 18.74 14.98 0.67
C LEU A 157 18.02 14.25 -0.47
N TYR A 158 17.72 12.97 -0.23
CA TYR A 158 17.08 12.10 -1.21
C TYR A 158 16.04 11.18 -0.56
N PHE A 159 15.00 10.83 -1.32
CA PHE A 159 13.99 9.84 -0.94
C PHE A 159 14.02 8.64 -1.88
N MET A 160 13.65 7.48 -1.35
CA MET A 160 13.54 6.24 -2.10
C MET A 160 12.35 5.39 -1.63
N GLY A 161 11.76 4.61 -2.53
CA GLY A 161 10.64 3.71 -2.26
C GLY A 161 9.28 4.39 -2.24
N LEU A 162 9.18 5.69 -2.57
CA LEU A 162 7.91 6.39 -2.48
C LEU A 162 6.91 5.93 -3.56
N VAL A 163 5.65 5.86 -3.17
CA VAL A 163 4.53 5.70 -4.10
C VAL A 163 4.51 6.90 -5.06
N PHE A 164 4.59 6.62 -6.37
CA PHE A 164 4.74 7.66 -7.39
C PHE A 164 6.02 8.51 -7.28
N GLN A 165 7.16 7.97 -6.86
CA GLN A 165 8.45 8.68 -6.99
C GLN A 165 8.75 9.05 -8.45
N SER A 166 8.62 8.08 -9.36
CA SER A 166 8.57 8.37 -10.81
C SER A 166 7.35 7.75 -11.49
N SER A 167 6.84 6.66 -10.93
CA SER A 167 5.72 5.90 -11.46
C SER A 167 5.00 5.12 -10.35
N PHE A 168 3.85 4.55 -10.67
CA PHE A 168 3.18 3.65 -9.72
C PHE A 168 4.09 2.49 -9.29
N ALA A 169 4.91 1.98 -10.21
CA ALA A 169 5.85 0.89 -9.93
C ALA A 169 6.97 1.26 -8.92
N SER A 170 7.16 2.54 -8.56
CA SER A 170 8.23 2.98 -7.66
C SER A 170 8.16 2.34 -6.26
N MET A 171 6.95 2.00 -5.80
CA MET A 171 6.73 1.31 -4.52
C MET A 171 6.86 -0.22 -4.59
N LEU A 172 7.05 -0.77 -5.81
CA LEU A 172 7.06 -2.20 -6.06
C LEU A 172 8.49 -2.68 -6.35
N LEU A 173 8.80 -3.92 -5.96
CA LEU A 173 10.13 -4.52 -6.15
C LEU A 173 10.61 -4.47 -7.61
N HIS A 174 9.70 -4.66 -8.58
CA HIS A 174 10.08 -4.65 -10.00
C HIS A 174 10.35 -3.25 -10.57
N GLY A 175 9.97 -2.18 -9.86
CA GLY A 175 10.08 -0.80 -10.32
C GLY A 175 11.10 0.04 -9.55
N VAL A 176 11.27 -0.20 -8.25
CA VAL A 176 12.16 0.58 -7.36
C VAL A 176 13.59 0.72 -7.89
N GLY A 177 14.12 -0.30 -8.56
CA GLY A 177 15.48 -0.29 -9.10
C GLY A 177 15.74 0.80 -10.17
N ARG A 178 14.71 1.22 -10.91
CA ARG A 178 14.82 2.31 -11.89
C ARG A 178 15.08 3.65 -11.19
N ASP A 179 14.40 3.88 -10.08
CA ASP A 179 14.50 5.13 -9.35
C ASP A 179 15.74 5.16 -8.46
N ALA A 180 16.11 4.02 -7.87
CA ALA A 180 17.40 3.87 -7.17
C ALA A 180 18.58 4.20 -8.10
N ARG A 181 18.55 3.73 -9.36
CA ARG A 181 19.57 4.09 -10.36
C ARG A 181 19.59 5.58 -10.68
N HIS A 182 18.42 6.23 -10.74
CA HIS A 182 18.34 7.66 -10.99
C HIS A 182 18.97 8.47 -9.85
N VAL A 183 18.59 8.16 -8.61
CA VAL A 183 19.13 8.79 -7.40
C VAL A 183 20.65 8.54 -7.29
N ALA A 184 21.11 7.31 -7.47
CA ALA A 184 22.54 6.98 -7.43
C ALA A 184 23.35 7.75 -8.48
N ASN A 185 22.86 7.85 -9.72
CA ASN A 185 23.50 8.65 -10.76
C ASN A 185 23.53 10.15 -10.43
N HIS A 186 22.47 10.67 -9.80
CA HIS A 186 22.42 12.05 -9.34
C HIS A 186 23.48 12.32 -8.26
N ILE A 187 23.57 11.43 -7.26
CA ILE A 187 24.58 11.51 -6.20
C ILE A 187 26.00 11.49 -6.79
N ALA A 188 26.29 10.56 -7.70
CA ALA A 188 27.61 10.44 -8.32
C ALA A 188 28.04 11.73 -9.07
N ARG A 189 27.12 12.34 -9.83
CA ARG A 189 27.39 13.61 -10.54
C ARG A 189 27.65 14.76 -9.58
N ARG A 190 26.87 14.85 -8.50
CA ARG A 190 27.03 15.87 -7.47
C ARG A 190 28.40 15.76 -6.79
N VAL A 191 28.78 14.55 -6.37
CA VAL A 191 30.09 14.31 -5.74
C VAL A 191 31.21 14.70 -6.70
N ALA A 192 31.14 14.30 -7.97
CA ALA A 192 32.14 14.65 -8.97
C ALA A 192 32.24 16.17 -9.24
N ALA A 193 31.16 16.92 -9.07
CA ALA A 193 31.15 18.38 -9.22
C ALA A 193 31.64 19.14 -7.97
N THR A 194 31.80 18.45 -6.84
CA THR A 194 32.27 19.03 -5.57
C THR A 194 33.76 18.79 -5.34
N VAL A 195 34.37 17.87 -6.11
CA VAL A 195 35.81 17.57 -6.15
C VAL A 195 36.47 18.41 -7.24
#